data_AF-A0A9X3LUV5-F1
#
_entry.id   AF-A0A9X3LUV5-F1
#
_cell.length_a   1.000
_cell.length_b   1.000
_cell.length_c   1.000
_cell.angle_alpha   90.00
_cell.angle_beta   90.00
_cell.angle_gamma   90.00
#
_symmetry.space_group_name_H-M   'P 1'
#
loop_
_entity.id
_entity.type
_entity.pdbx_description
1 polymer ?
#
loop_
_entity_poly.entity_id
_entity_poly.type
_entity_poly.pdbx_seq_one_letter_code
_entity_poly.pdbx_strand_id
1 'polypeptide(L)' 'MTNPLFTVVKGNPTEEELAALTQVLTDLQQEAKSRTAGGHRNLWGRPAPRVHGPVIFNPSAFNSQTLF' A
#
# COMPACT_ATOMS: atom_id res chain seq x y z
N MET A 1 1.99 12.65 24.10
CA MET A 1 0.89 11.67 24.02
C MET A 1 1.13 10.84 22.77
N THR A 2 1.36 9.53 22.92
CA THR A 2 1.67 8.61 21.82
C THR A 2 0.39 8.30 21.06
N ASN A 3 0.38 8.51 19.74
CA ASN A 3 -0.80 8.23 18.92
C ASN A 3 -0.88 6.71 18.67
N PRO A 4 -2.03 6.04 18.89
CA PRO A 4 -2.14 4.59 18.71
C PRO A 4 -2.00 4.21 17.22
N LEU A 5 -1.35 3.07 16.96
CA LEU A 5 -1.05 2.59 15.59
C LEU A 5 -2.31 2.17 14.82
N PHE A 6 -3.33 1.66 15.52
CA PHE A 6 -4.63 1.29 14.98
C PHE A 6 -5.72 1.46 16.05
N THR A 7 -6.98 1.46 15.62
CA THR A 7 -8.15 1.57 16.51
C THR A 7 -8.93 0.25 16.52
N VAL A 8 -9.22 -0.28 17.71
CA VAL A 8 -10.07 -1.45 17.87
C VAL A 8 -11.53 -1.01 17.77
N VAL A 9 -12.22 -1.44 16.71
CA VAL A 9 -13.64 -1.09 16.49
C VAL A 9 -14.60 -2.02 17.23
N LYS A 10 -14.18 -3.27 17.49
CA LYS A 10 -14.99 -4.29 18.17
C LYS A 10 -14.11 -5.31 18.89
N GLY A 11 -14.58 -5.81 20.03
CA GLY A 11 -13.89 -6.79 20.87
C GLY A 11 -13.28 -6.15 22.12
N ASN A 12 -12.68 -6.98 22.97
CA ASN A 12 -11.96 -6.53 24.17
C ASN A 12 -10.61 -7.30 24.26
N PRO A 13 -9.66 -7.01 23.34
CA PRO A 13 -8.36 -7.66 23.37
C PRO A 13 -7.60 -7.26 24.64
N THR A 14 -6.77 -8.16 25.14
CA THR A 14 -5.90 -7.84 26.28
C THR A 14 -4.74 -6.96 25.85
N GLU A 15 -4.05 -6.34 26.81
CA GLU A 15 -2.89 -5.48 26.53
C GLU A 15 -1.75 -6.27 25.85
N GLU A 16 -1.58 -7.54 26.22
CA GLU A 16 -0.59 -8.44 25.62
C GLU A 16 -0.91 -8.74 24.15
N GLU A 17 -2.20 -8.96 23.83
CA GLU A 17 -2.64 -9.19 22.45
C GLU A 17 -2.45 -7.94 21.58
N LEU A 18 -2.71 -6.75 22.14
CA LEU A 18 -2.47 -5.48 21.46
C LEU A 18 -0.97 -5.25 21.19
N ALA A 19 -0.11 -5.58 22.16
CA ALA A 19 1.33 -5.48 22.00
C ALA A 19 1.84 -6.44 20.92
N ALA A 20 1.37 -7.70 20.92
CA ALA A 20 1.71 -8.69 19.91
C ALA A 20 1.26 -8.24 18.51
N LEU A 21 0.03 -7.73 18.36
CA LEU A 21 -0.48 -7.21 17.08
C LEU A 21 0.34 -6.01 16.59
N THR A 22 0.72 -5.10 17.49
CA THR A 22 1.54 -3.94 17.16
C THR A 22 2.92 -4.37 16.65
N GLN A 23 3.54 -5.37 17.28
CA GLN A 23 4.81 -5.93 16.86
C GLN A 23 4.71 -6.55 15.45
N VAL A 24 3.74 -7.43 15.23
CA VAL A 24 3.54 -8.10 13.93
C VAL A 24 3.30 -7.09 12.80
N LEU A 25 2.46 -6.07 13.04
CA LEU A 25 2.20 -5.03 12.04
C LEU A 25 3.45 -4.18 11.75
N THR A 26 4.27 -3.92 12.77
CA THR A 26 5.53 -3.17 12.61
C THR A 26 6.52 -3.97 11.77
N ASP A 27 6.68 -5.26 12.04
CA ASP A 27 7.59 -6.14 11.32
C ASP A 27 7.17 -6.28 9.84
N LEU A 28 5.87 -6.47 9.58
CA LEU A 28 5.33 -6.50 8.22
C LEU A 28 5.53 -5.17 7.49
N GLN A 29 5.41 -4.04 8.18
CA GLN A 29 5.65 -2.72 7.58
C GLN A 29 7.13 -2.55 7.21
N GLN A 30 8.05 -2.98 8.07
CA GLN A 30 9.48 -2.95 7.80
C GLN A 30 9.83 -3.84 6.60
N GLU A 31 9.26 -5.04 6.54
CA GLU A 31 9.44 -5.96 5.41
C GLU A 31 8.85 -5.40 4.10
N ALA A 32 7.67 -4.80 4.16
CA ALA A 32 7.08 -4.17 2.97
C ALA A 32 7.95 -3.01 2.45
N LYS A 33 8.56 -2.23 3.35
CA LYS A 33 9.51 -1.16 3.00
C LYS A 33 10.81 -1.71 2.41
N SER A 34 11.31 -2.85 2.88
CA SER A 34 12.51 -3.47 2.30
C SER A 34 12.23 -4.12 0.94
N ARG A 35 11.01 -4.61 0.70
CA ARG A 35 10.54 -5.14 -0.59
C ARG A 35 10.23 -4.07 -1.64
N THR A 36 10.26 -2.77 -1.31
CA THR A 36 10.07 -1.66 -2.28
C THR A 36 11.25 -1.46 -3.24
N ALA A 37 11.83 -2.55 -3.75
CA ALA A 37 12.63 -2.56 -4.96
C ALA A 37 11.67 -2.58 -6.17
N GLY A 38 11.26 -1.40 -6.64
CA GLY A 38 10.89 -1.15 -8.05
C GLY A 38 9.71 -1.92 -8.68
N GLY A 39 8.92 -2.71 -7.94
CA GLY A 39 7.78 -3.44 -8.52
C GLY A 39 6.64 -2.51 -8.95
N HIS A 40 6.11 -2.71 -10.16
CA HIS A 40 4.93 -1.99 -10.62
C HIS A 40 3.74 -2.27 -9.69
N ARG A 41 3.24 -1.24 -9.00
CA ARG A 41 2.06 -1.39 -8.14
C ARG A 41 0.87 -1.76 -9.03
N ASN A 42 0.28 -2.94 -8.81
CA ASN A 42 -1.00 -3.24 -9.43
C ASN A 42 -2.03 -2.25 -8.85
N LEU A 43 -2.57 -1.37 -9.69
CA LEU A 43 -3.51 -0.32 -9.26
C LEU A 43 -4.92 -0.89 -9.01
N TRP A 44 -5.01 -2.17 -8.64
CA TRP A 44 -6.26 -2.86 -8.36
C TRP A 44 -6.97 -2.22 -7.16
N GLY A 45 -8.27 -1.94 -7.31
CA GLY A 45 -9.08 -1.30 -6.28
C GLY A 45 -8.82 0.20 -6.09
N ARG A 46 -7.90 0.81 -6.85
CA ARG A 46 -7.72 2.26 -6.80
C ARG A 46 -8.97 2.93 -7.41
N PRO A 47 -9.63 3.87 -6.71
CA PRO A 47 -10.79 4.55 -7.26
C PRO A 47 -10.43 5.17 -8.61
N ALA A 48 -11.15 4.77 -9.65
CA ALA A 48 -10.96 5.36 -10.96
C ALA A 48 -11.34 6.86 -10.87
N PRO A 49 -10.48 7.77 -11.38
CA PRO A 49 -10.89 9.16 -11.49
C PRO A 49 -12.14 9.22 -12.38
N ARG A 50 -13.20 9.88 -11.88
CA ARG A 50 -14.47 10.02 -12.60
C ARG A 50 -14.35 10.85 -13.88
N VAL A 51 -13.33 11.72 -13.91
CA VAL A 51 -12.99 12.55 -15.07
C VAL A 51 -11.75 11.93 -15.69
N HIS A 52 -11.91 11.36 -16.88
CA HIS A 52 -10.77 11.12 -17.74
C HIS A 52 -10.22 12.49 -18.12
N GLY A 53 -8.96 12.77 -17.77
CA GLY A 53 -8.27 13.97 -18.23
C GLY A 53 -8.27 14.05 -19.76
N PRO A 54 -7.93 15.21 -20.35
CA PRO A 54 -7.85 15.34 -21.80
C PRO A 54 -6.98 14.23 -22.39
N VAL A 55 -7.41 13.67 -23.52
CA VAL A 55 -6.64 12.65 -24.24
C VAL A 55 -5.37 13.31 -24.77
N ILE A 56 -4.28 13.20 -24.00
CA ILE A 56 -2.96 13.67 -24.43
C ILE A 56 -2.42 12.61 -25.38
N PHE A 57 -2.33 12.93 -26.66
CA PHE A 57 -1.63 12.11 -27.63
C PHE A 57 -0.16 12.03 -27.23
N ASN A 58 0.27 10.86 -26.75
CA ASN A 58 1.67 10.57 -26.45
C ASN A 58 2.20 9.57 -27.50
N PRO A 59 2.96 10.02 -28.52
CA PRO A 59 3.51 9.14 -29.54
C PRO A 59 4.53 8.12 -28.99
N SER A 60 5.00 8.30 -27.75
CA SER A 60 5.84 7.36 -27.02
C SER A 60 5.08 6.51 -25.99
N ALA A 61 3.74 6.51 -26.01
CA ALA A 61 2.92 5.72 -25.07
C ALA A 61 3.14 4.21 -25.19
N PHE A 62 3.54 3.74 -26.37
CA PHE A 62 3.88 2.35 -26.64
C PHE A 62 5.38 2.24 -26.84
N ASN A 63 6.14 2.32 -25.76
CA ASN A 63 7.54 1.90 -25.81
C ASN A 63 7.56 0.37 -25.72
N SER A 64 7.89 -0.29 -26.82
CA SER A 64 8.08 -1.74 -26.88
C SER A 64 9.32 -2.12 -26.08
N GLN A 65 9.22 -2.14 -24.75
CA GLN A 65 10.27 -2.71 -23.92
C GLN A 65 10.22 -4.23 -24.10
N THR A 66 11.20 -4.76 -24.83
CA THR A 66 11.49 -6.19 -24.81
C THR A 66 11.96 -6.54 -23.40
N LEU A 67 11.17 -7.35 -22.70
CA LEU A 67 11.60 -7.99 -21.46
C LEU A 67 12.62 -9.07 -21.85
N PHE A 68 13.89 -8.82 -21.57
CA PHE A 68 14.97 -9.82 -21.67
C PHE A 68 15.35 -10.30 -20.27
#